data_AF-A0A897N1P6-F1
#
_entry.id   AF-A0A897N1P6-F1
#
_cell.length_a   1.000
_cell.length_b   1.000
_cell.length_c   1.000
_cell.angle_alpha   90.00
_cell.angle_beta   90.00
_cell.angle_gamma   90.00
#
_symmetry.space_group_name_H-M   'P 1'
#
loop_
_entity.id
_entity.type
_entity.pdbx_description
1 polymer ?
#
loop_
_entity_poly.entity_id
_entity_poly.type
_entity_poly.pdbx_seq_one_letter_code
_entity_poly.pdbx_strand_id
1 'polypeptide(L)'
;MNVERAPSSEGLALTALAGVVAATGALLGGSAAALAGVPVVVLGVYRTSRATLAVGVALLFAGVVLAGLQESGVATVLTAMLGTVLAWDVGENAISMAGQVRTGSSGRAEIVHAAAVSAVTLTATVVGYSVFRLASGGQPGIALSLLVFGTVLVVLALGR
;
A
#
# COMPACT_ATOMS: atom_id res chain seq x y z
N MET A 1 31.53 16.02 20.44
CA MET A 1 30.66 16.33 19.29
C MET A 1 29.43 15.44 19.37
N ASN A 2 28.31 15.98 19.84
CA ASN A 2 27.03 15.27 19.85
C ASN A 2 26.46 15.36 18.44
N VAL A 3 26.73 14.34 17.61
CA VAL A 3 26.08 14.22 16.30
C VAL A 3 24.59 13.99 16.56
N GLU A 4 23.76 14.86 15.98
CA GLU A 4 22.32 14.91 16.20
C GLU A 4 21.63 13.58 15.88
N ARG A 5 20.71 13.22 16.78
CA ARG A 5 20.05 11.92 16.94
C ARG A 5 18.84 11.70 16.02
N ALA A 6 18.76 12.37 14.87
CA ALA A 6 17.53 12.37 14.07
C ALA A 6 17.61 11.42 12.85
N PRO A 7 16.53 10.69 12.51
CA PRO A 7 16.40 10.04 11.20
C PRO A 7 16.55 11.09 10.09
N SER A 8 16.97 10.68 8.89
CA SER A 8 17.17 11.61 7.78
C SER A 8 15.88 12.42 7.53
N SER A 9 16.00 13.75 7.50
CA SER A 9 14.88 14.66 7.24
C SER A 9 14.20 14.34 5.90
N GLU A 10 14.99 13.91 4.92
CA GLU A 10 14.52 13.41 3.62
C GLU A 10 13.67 12.13 3.74
N GLY A 11 14.10 11.14 4.54
CA GLY A 11 13.34 9.91 4.75
C GLY A 11 12.00 10.16 5.45
N LEU A 12 11.98 11.09 6.41
CA LEU A 12 10.75 11.52 7.07
C LEU A 12 9.79 12.21 6.09
N ALA A 13 10.29 13.13 5.27
CA ALA A 13 9.50 13.87 4.29
C ALA A 13 8.92 12.95 3.20
N LEU A 14 9.73 12.02 2.68
CA LEU A 14 9.30 11.05 1.67
C LEU A 14 8.27 10.07 2.23
N THR A 15 8.43 9.60 3.48
CA THR A 15 7.44 8.75 4.16
C THR A 15 6.11 9.49 4.33
N ALA A 16 6.16 10.76 4.76
CA ALA A 16 4.98 11.59 4.91
C ALA A 16 4.27 11.82 3.58
N LEU A 17 5.02 12.15 2.52
CA LEU A 17 4.48 12.34 1.17
C LEU A 17 3.79 11.06 0.67
N ALA A 18 4.44 9.91 0.80
CA ALA A 18 3.87 8.62 0.39
C ALA A 18 2.60 8.27 1.21
N GLY A 19 2.61 8.54 2.51
CA GLY A 19 1.43 8.37 3.36
C GLY A 19 0.27 9.29 2.95
N VAL A 20 0.55 10.54 2.57
CA VAL A 20 -0.47 11.46 2.04
C VAL A 20 -1.04 10.94 0.73
N VAL A 21 -0.20 10.49 -0.21
CA VAL A 21 -0.66 9.87 -1.47
C VAL A 21 -1.59 8.68 -1.19
N ALA A 22 -1.20 7.82 -0.24
CA ALA A 22 -2.03 6.69 0.18
C ALA A 22 -3.40 7.14 0.69
N ALA A 23 -3.42 8.12 1.59
CA ALA A 23 -4.63 8.65 2.19
C ALA A 23 -5.53 9.37 1.16
N THR A 24 -4.96 10.13 0.23
CA THR A 24 -5.71 10.76 -0.86
C THR A 24 -6.35 9.73 -1.76
N GLY A 25 -5.62 8.68 -2.16
CA GLY A 25 -6.17 7.58 -2.96
C GLY A 25 -7.34 6.88 -2.26
N ALA A 26 -7.19 6.59 -0.96
CA ALA A 26 -8.24 5.96 -0.16
C ALA A 26 -9.47 6.86 0.02
N LEU A 27 -9.26 8.16 0.26
CA LEU A 27 -10.34 9.16 0.37
C LEU A 27 -11.13 9.28 -0.92
N LEU A 28 -10.46 9.32 -2.07
CA LEU A 28 -11.11 9.34 -3.38
C LEU A 28 -11.86 8.03 -3.66
N GLY A 29 -11.41 6.91 -3.07
CA GLY A 29 -12.14 5.65 -3.05
C GLY A 29 -13.22 5.55 -1.96
N GLY A 30 -13.53 6.66 -1.27
CA GLY A 30 -14.60 6.78 -0.28
C GLY A 30 -14.23 6.36 1.15
N SER A 31 -12.95 6.13 1.45
CA SER A 31 -12.51 5.70 2.78
C SER A 31 -11.62 6.74 3.47
N ALA A 32 -12.09 7.27 4.60
CA ALA A 32 -11.33 8.19 5.44
C ALA A 32 -10.37 7.50 6.42
N ALA A 33 -10.43 6.16 6.54
CA ALA A 33 -9.66 5.42 7.56
C ALA A 33 -8.14 5.58 7.39
N ALA A 34 -7.66 5.77 6.16
CA ALA A 34 -6.24 5.98 5.88
C ALA A 34 -5.69 7.29 6.48
N LEU A 35 -6.53 8.29 6.79
CA LEU A 35 -6.07 9.56 7.39
C LEU A 35 -5.39 9.35 8.74
N ALA A 36 -5.84 8.38 9.53
CA ALA A 36 -5.23 8.04 10.82
C ALA A 36 -3.85 7.38 10.65
N GLY A 37 -3.59 6.73 9.51
CA GLY A 37 -2.32 6.06 9.24
C GLY A 37 -1.15 7.01 9.00
N VAL A 38 -1.39 8.16 8.36
CA VAL A 38 -0.37 9.17 8.02
C VAL A 38 0.44 9.66 9.23
N PRO A 39 -0.18 10.18 10.31
CA PRO A 39 0.58 10.64 11.47
C PRO A 39 1.31 9.48 12.17
N VAL A 40 0.77 8.26 12.13
CA VAL A 40 1.36 7.09 12.80
C VAL A 40 2.61 6.59 12.06
N VAL A 41 2.62 6.56 10.72
CA VAL A 41 3.84 6.22 9.97
C VAL A 41 4.95 7.24 10.18
N VAL A 42 4.62 8.54 10.19
CA VAL A 42 5.59 9.61 10.49
C VAL A 42 6.14 9.47 11.91
N LEU A 43 5.28 9.19 12.89
CA LEU A 43 5.69 8.94 14.27
C LEU A 43 6.60 7.71 14.40
N GLY A 44 6.32 6.65 13.62
CA GLY A 44 7.13 5.43 13.58
C GLY A 44 8.55 5.69 13.10
N VAL A 45 8.70 6.44 12.00
CA VAL A 45 10.01 6.84 11.49
C VAL A 45 10.72 7.78 12.47
N TYR A 46 10.03 8.80 12.99
CA TYR A 46 10.59 9.75 13.96
C TYR A 46 11.14 9.04 15.21
N ARG A 47 10.41 8.04 15.73
CA ARG A 47 10.84 7.24 16.90
C ARG A 47 11.80 6.11 16.55
N THR A 48 12.13 5.92 15.27
CA THR A 48 12.91 4.77 14.79
C THR A 48 12.30 3.42 15.24
N SER A 49 10.97 3.34 15.26
CA SER A 49 10.18 2.22 15.79
C SER A 49 9.45 1.47 14.68
N ARG A 50 9.93 0.28 14.34
CA ARG A 50 9.33 -0.60 13.32
C ARG A 50 7.91 -1.02 13.68
N ALA A 51 7.64 -1.27 14.97
CA ALA A 51 6.32 -1.63 15.44
C ALA A 51 5.30 -0.48 15.21
N THR A 52 5.71 0.76 15.49
CA THR A 52 4.83 1.92 15.29
C THR A 52 4.63 2.22 13.79
N LEU A 53 5.68 2.08 12.97
CA LEU A 53 5.56 2.17 11.51
C LEU A 53 4.56 1.14 10.99
N ALA A 54 4.64 -0.10 11.46
CA ALA A 54 3.75 -1.17 11.03
C ALA A 54 2.27 -0.92 11.38
N VAL A 55 1.99 -0.37 12.55
CA VAL A 55 0.62 0.05 12.90
C VAL A 55 0.12 1.14 11.95
N GLY A 56 0.95 2.13 11.61
CA GLY A 56 0.58 3.19 10.67
C GLY A 56 0.29 2.65 9.27
N VAL A 57 1.14 1.75 8.77
CA VAL A 57 0.93 1.12 7.46
C VAL A 57 -0.30 0.20 7.46
N ALA A 58 -0.56 -0.51 8.56
CA ALA A 58 -1.79 -1.30 8.69
C ALA A 58 -3.05 -0.41 8.64
N LEU A 59 -3.01 0.78 9.24
CA LEU A 59 -4.10 1.76 9.13
C LEU A 59 -4.27 2.31 7.71
N LEU A 60 -3.17 2.62 7.01
CA LEU A 60 -3.21 3.01 5.59
C LEU A 60 -3.83 1.90 4.74
N PHE A 61 -3.37 0.65 4.92
CA PHE A 61 -3.87 -0.52 4.21
C PHE A 61 -5.34 -0.81 4.52
N ALA A 62 -5.79 -0.66 5.77
CA ALA A 62 -7.21 -0.76 6.12
C ALA A 62 -8.05 0.25 5.33
N GLY A 63 -7.54 1.47 5.11
CA GLY A 63 -8.15 2.45 4.22
C GLY A 63 -8.27 1.99 2.78
N VAL A 64 -7.22 1.34 2.23
CA VAL A 64 -7.23 0.73 0.89
C VAL A 64 -8.30 -0.36 0.78
N VAL A 65 -8.38 -1.26 1.76
CA VAL A 65 -9.37 -2.35 1.79
C VAL A 65 -10.78 -1.78 1.82
N LEU A 66 -11.05 -0.82 2.71
CA LEU A 66 -12.36 -0.17 2.83
C LEU A 66 -12.74 0.59 1.56
N ALA A 67 -11.78 1.23 0.88
CA ALA A 67 -12.01 1.86 -0.42
C ALA A 67 -12.38 0.81 -1.48
N GLY A 68 -11.69 -0.33 -1.51
CA GLY A 68 -11.98 -1.42 -2.45
C GLY A 68 -13.37 -2.06 -2.24
N LEU A 69 -13.85 -2.13 -1.00
CA LEU A 69 -15.20 -2.63 -0.69
C LEU A 69 -16.33 -1.75 -1.24
N GLN A 70 -16.06 -0.48 -1.55
CA GLN A 70 -17.05 0.44 -2.12
C GLN A 70 -17.09 0.41 -3.65
N GLU A 71 -16.55 -0.64 -4.28
CA GLU A 71 -16.43 -0.76 -5.74
C GLU A 71 -15.80 0.48 -6.39
N SER A 72 -14.90 1.14 -5.66
CA SER A 72 -14.25 2.35 -6.14
C SER A 72 -13.40 2.08 -7.39
N GLY A 73 -13.28 3.10 -8.25
CA GLY A 73 -12.56 2.98 -9.50
C GLY A 73 -11.16 2.45 -9.27
N VAL A 74 -10.77 1.37 -9.95
CA VAL A 74 -9.58 0.61 -9.55
C VAL A 74 -8.28 1.45 -9.50
N ALA A 75 -8.22 2.53 -10.29
CA ALA A 75 -7.14 3.50 -10.24
C ALA A 75 -6.95 4.15 -8.84
N THR A 76 -8.02 4.48 -8.10
CA THR A 76 -7.93 5.11 -6.77
C THR A 76 -7.42 4.12 -5.73
N VAL A 77 -7.92 2.88 -5.76
CA VAL A 77 -7.47 1.79 -4.87
C VAL A 77 -5.99 1.48 -5.10
N LEU A 78 -5.54 1.44 -6.35
CA LEU A 78 -4.13 1.23 -6.68
C LEU A 78 -3.25 2.39 -6.24
N THR A 79 -3.71 3.62 -6.41
CA THR A 79 -2.98 4.81 -5.94
C THR A 79 -2.81 4.76 -4.41
N ALA A 80 -3.88 4.40 -3.70
CA ALA A 80 -3.88 4.23 -2.25
C ALA A 80 -2.89 3.13 -1.81
N MET A 81 -2.90 1.99 -2.50
CA MET A 81 -2.00 0.87 -2.22
C MET A 81 -0.54 1.23 -2.51
N LEU A 82 -0.28 1.88 -3.65
CA LEU A 82 1.07 2.28 -4.05
C LEU A 82 1.67 3.25 -3.02
N GLY A 83 0.91 4.27 -2.59
CA GLY A 83 1.34 5.16 -1.51
C GLY A 83 1.61 4.42 -0.20
N THR A 84 0.79 3.42 0.12
CA THR A 84 0.96 2.59 1.34
C THR A 84 2.27 1.80 1.30
N VAL A 85 2.57 1.15 0.18
CA VAL A 85 3.82 0.39 -0.01
C VAL A 85 5.03 1.31 0.02
N LEU A 86 4.97 2.47 -0.65
CA LEU A 86 6.06 3.44 -0.64
C LEU A 86 6.31 4.01 0.76
N ALA A 87 5.25 4.29 1.54
CA ALA A 87 5.39 4.76 2.91
C ALA A 87 6.06 3.73 3.81
N TRP A 88 5.72 2.44 3.64
CA TRP A 88 6.40 1.35 4.34
C TRP A 88 7.88 1.27 3.95
N ASP A 89 8.19 1.20 2.65
CA ASP A 89 9.55 0.95 2.15
C ASP A 89 10.51 2.09 2.52
N VAL A 90 10.10 3.34 2.26
CA VAL A 90 10.89 4.52 2.62
C VAL A 90 11.04 4.62 4.14
N GLY A 91 9.98 4.36 4.90
CA GLY A 91 10.01 4.41 6.36
C GLY A 91 10.96 3.37 6.95
N GLU A 92 10.91 2.13 6.47
CA GLU A 92 11.76 1.04 6.91
C GLU A 92 13.23 1.31 6.57
N ASN A 93 13.50 1.85 5.37
CA ASN A 93 14.83 2.26 4.95
C ASN A 93 15.39 3.38 5.86
N ALA A 94 14.59 4.40 6.17
CA ALA A 94 14.98 5.49 7.07
C ALA A 94 15.31 4.99 8.48
N ILE A 95 14.52 4.04 9.01
CA ILE A 95 14.76 3.40 10.30
C ILE A 95 16.06 2.57 10.27
N SER A 96 16.29 1.80 9.20
CA SER A 96 17.49 0.96 9.05
C SER A 96 18.76 1.80 8.94
N MET A 97 18.72 2.88 8.16
CA MET A 97 19.83 3.84 8.05
C MET A 97 20.19 4.46 9.40
N ALA A 98 19.19 4.87 10.19
CA ALA A 98 19.41 5.39 11.55
C ALA A 98 20.05 4.34 12.48
N GLY A 99 19.74 3.05 12.28
CA GLY A 99 20.36 1.94 13.00
C GLY A 99 21.84 1.73 12.63
N GLN A 100 22.18 1.79 11.34
CA GLN A 100 23.55 1.54 10.85
C GLN A 100 24.54 2.61 11.30
N VAL A 101 24.13 3.87 11.36
CA VAL A 101 24.95 4.96 11.94
C VAL A 101 25.27 4.70 13.41
N ARG A 102 24.37 4.02 14.13
CA ARG A 102 24.52 3.75 15.56
C ARG A 102 25.41 2.54 15.86
N THR A 103 25.44 1.52 15.01
CA THR A 103 26.15 0.26 15.28
C THR A 103 27.45 0.11 14.48
N GLY A 104 27.70 0.95 13.48
CA GLY A 104 28.84 0.78 12.56
C GLY A 104 28.79 -0.53 11.76
N SER A 105 27.63 -1.21 11.75
CA SER A 105 27.45 -2.51 11.09
C SER A 105 26.89 -2.33 9.67
N SER A 106 27.31 -3.19 8.75
CA SER A 106 26.77 -3.22 7.39
C SER A 106 25.38 -3.85 7.37
N GLY A 107 24.33 -3.04 7.47
CA GLY A 107 22.92 -3.46 7.34
C GLY A 107 22.43 -3.57 5.89
N ARG A 108 23.35 -3.47 4.89
CA ARG A 108 23.02 -3.53 3.46
C ARG A 108 22.27 -4.80 3.06
N ALA A 109 22.58 -5.95 3.66
CA ALA A 109 21.94 -7.22 3.29
C ALA A 109 20.45 -7.26 3.68
N GLU A 110 20.09 -6.75 4.86
CA GLU A 110 18.71 -6.70 5.33
C GLU A 110 17.88 -5.68 4.54
N ILE A 111 18.48 -4.53 4.20
CA ILE A 111 17.83 -3.54 3.32
C ILE A 111 17.61 -4.09 1.92
N VAL A 112 18.62 -4.74 1.33
CA VAL A 112 18.48 -5.33 -0.02
C VAL A 112 17.43 -6.43 -0.01
N HIS A 113 17.33 -7.22 1.06
CA HIS A 113 16.31 -8.25 1.18
C HIS A 113 14.91 -7.65 1.29
N ALA A 114 14.71 -6.64 2.16
CA ALA A 114 13.44 -5.94 2.29
C ALA A 114 13.03 -5.25 0.97
N ALA A 115 13.95 -4.51 0.35
CA ALA A 115 13.70 -3.82 -0.92
C ALA A 115 13.39 -4.80 -2.06
N ALA A 116 14.07 -5.95 -2.11
CA ALA A 116 13.80 -6.98 -3.11
C ALA A 116 12.39 -7.59 -2.93
N VAL A 117 12.00 -7.92 -1.69
CA VAL A 117 10.66 -8.44 -1.39
C VAL A 117 9.58 -7.39 -1.72
N SER A 118 9.80 -6.11 -1.36
CA SER A 118 8.92 -5.00 -1.72
C SER A 118 8.76 -4.89 -3.24
N ALA A 119 9.87 -4.88 -3.98
CA ALA A 119 9.88 -4.74 -5.45
C ALA A 119 9.17 -5.91 -6.15
N VAL A 120 9.40 -7.14 -5.69
CA VAL A 120 8.71 -8.33 -6.22
C VAL A 120 7.21 -8.24 -5.96
N THR A 121 6.81 -7.84 -4.75
CA THR A 121 5.39 -7.73 -4.38
C THR A 121 4.68 -6.65 -5.20
N LEU A 122 5.34 -5.50 -5.39
CA LEU A 122 4.83 -4.40 -6.21
C LEU A 122 4.67 -4.85 -7.68
N THR A 123 5.69 -5.52 -8.23
CA THR A 123 5.68 -6.03 -9.61
C THR A 123 4.56 -7.05 -9.80
N ALA A 124 4.42 -8.00 -8.88
CA ALA A 124 3.35 -9.00 -8.92
C ALA A 124 1.97 -8.35 -8.90
N THR A 125 1.79 -7.29 -8.10
CA THR A 125 0.53 -6.55 -8.01
C THR A 125 0.22 -5.82 -9.31
N VAL A 126 1.20 -5.11 -9.90
CA VAL A 126 1.03 -4.40 -11.18
C VAL A 126 0.68 -5.38 -12.30
N VAL A 127 1.43 -6.47 -12.42
CA VAL A 127 1.20 -7.49 -13.45
C VAL A 127 -0.18 -8.15 -13.27
N GLY A 128 -0.52 -8.57 -12.05
CA GLY A 128 -1.81 -9.17 -11.73
C GLY A 128 -2.98 -8.23 -12.06
N TYR A 129 -2.85 -6.95 -11.74
CA TYR A 129 -3.87 -5.95 -12.06
C TYR A 129 -4.01 -5.71 -13.57
N SER A 130 -2.91 -5.60 -14.30
CA SER A 130 -2.94 -5.47 -15.76
C SER A 130 -3.66 -6.65 -16.40
N VAL A 131 -3.37 -7.88 -15.95
CA VAL A 131 -4.07 -9.09 -16.41
C VAL A 131 -5.55 -9.03 -16.07
N PHE A 132 -5.91 -8.68 -14.83
CA PHE A 132 -7.31 -8.52 -14.42
C PHE A 132 -8.05 -7.53 -15.32
N ARG A 133 -7.46 -6.37 -15.62
CA ARG A 133 -8.08 -5.34 -16.49
C ARG A 133 -8.26 -5.82 -17.92
N LEU A 134 -7.24 -6.46 -18.49
CA LEU A 134 -7.30 -6.99 -19.85
C LEU A 134 -8.32 -8.13 -19.97
N ALA A 135 -8.42 -8.99 -18.97
CA ALA A 135 -9.34 -10.13 -18.96
C ALA A 135 -10.79 -9.74 -18.66
N SER A 136 -11.02 -8.81 -17.71
CA SER A 136 -12.37 -8.39 -17.31
C SER A 136 -12.94 -7.25 -18.16
N GLY A 137 -12.14 -6.63 -19.02
CA GLY A 137 -12.51 -5.40 -19.73
C GLY A 137 -12.77 -4.21 -18.78
N GLY A 138 -12.37 -4.31 -17.51
CA GLY A 138 -12.68 -3.33 -16.48
C GLY A 138 -14.14 -3.37 -15.99
N GLN A 139 -14.89 -4.44 -16.28
CA GLN A 139 -16.25 -4.60 -15.77
C GLN A 139 -16.28 -5.06 -14.30
N PRO A 140 -17.31 -4.68 -13.52
CA PRO A 140 -17.48 -5.14 -12.15
C PRO A 140 -17.58 -6.67 -12.10
N GLY A 141 -16.80 -7.32 -11.23
CA GLY A 141 -16.79 -8.79 -11.11
C GLY A 141 -18.17 -9.37 -10.76
N ILE A 142 -18.96 -8.63 -9.97
CA ILE A 142 -20.35 -8.97 -9.64
C ILE A 142 -21.23 -8.90 -10.89
N ALA A 143 -21.05 -7.89 -11.75
CA ALA A 143 -21.82 -7.76 -12.98
C ALA A 143 -21.54 -8.94 -13.93
N LEU A 144 -20.27 -9.34 -14.09
CA LEU A 144 -19.90 -10.52 -14.86
C LEU A 144 -20.48 -11.81 -14.25
N SER A 145 -20.42 -11.96 -12.93
CA SER A 145 -20.98 -13.13 -12.24
C SER A 145 -22.50 -13.22 -12.40
N LEU A 146 -23.22 -12.11 -12.25
CA LEU A 146 -24.67 -12.03 -12.46
C LEU A 146 -25.06 -12.26 -13.92
N LEU A 147 -24.27 -11.75 -14.87
CA LEU A 147 -24.49 -11.99 -16.30
C LEU A 147 -24.34 -13.47 -16.65
N VAL A 148 -23.27 -14.12 -16.18
CA VAL A 148 -23.06 -15.55 -16.37
C VAL A 148 -24.19 -16.35 -15.71
N PHE A 149 -24.54 -16.02 -14.47
CA PHE A 149 -25.64 -16.66 -13.75
C PHE A 149 -26.98 -16.50 -14.47
N GLY A 150 -27.31 -15.28 -14.91
CA GLY A 150 -28.51 -14.99 -15.70
C GLY A 150 -28.52 -15.74 -17.02
N THR A 151 -27.38 -15.82 -17.71
CA THR A 151 -27.23 -16.60 -18.95
C THR A 151 -27.50 -18.08 -18.70
N VAL A 152 -26.96 -18.65 -17.63
CA VAL A 152 -27.22 -20.04 -17.23
C VAL A 152 -28.70 -20.27 -16.94
N LEU A 153 -29.37 -19.35 -16.24
CA LEU A 153 -30.81 -19.44 -15.98
C LEU A 153 -31.65 -19.37 -17.27
N VAL A 154 -31.30 -18.49 -18.20
CA VAL A 154 -31.97 -18.35 -19.50
C VAL A 154 -31.79 -19.63 -20.33
N VAL A 155 -30.57 -20.16 -20.43
CA VAL A 155 -30.30 -21.43 -21.13
C VAL A 155 -31.05 -22.59 -20.48
N LEU A 156 -31.08 -22.66 -19.15
CA LEU A 156 -31.83 -23.67 -18.43
C LEU A 156 -33.35 -23.53 -18.62
N ALA A 157 -33.87 -22.32 -18.85
CA ALA A 157 -35.28 -22.08 -19.10
C ALA A 157 -35.70 -22.39 -20.54
N LEU A 158 -34.81 -22.15 -21.52
CA LEU A 158 -35.01 -22.46 -22.94
C LEU A 158 -34.69 -23.92 -23.29
N GLY A 159 -33.83 -24.58 -22.52
CA GLY A 159 -33.47 -25.99 -22.67
C GLY A 159 -34.45 -26.96 -22.02
N ARG A 160 -35.67 -26.52 -21.71
CA ARG A 160 -36.84 -27.32 -21.29
C ARG A 160 -37.91 -27.19 -22.36
#